data_AF-A0A353X3N4-F1
#
_entry.id   AF-A0A353X3N4-F1
#
_cell.length_a   1.000
_cell.length_b   1.000
_cell.length_c   1.000
_cell.angle_alpha   90.00
_cell.angle_beta   90.00
_cell.angle_gamma   90.00
#
_symmetry.space_group_name_H-M   'P 1'
#
loop_
_entity.id
_entity.type
_entity.pdbx_description
1 polymer ?
#
loop_
_entity_poly.entity_id
_entity_poly.type
_entity_poly.pdbx_seq_one_letter_code
_entity_poly.pdbx_strand_id
1 'polypeptide(L)'
;MTLSKKLSLKIQKVFKYEYWHYLIFYTPMFFYGAYLALKARSIMYFSAVNSAFKYGGVMGDSKSKALEMIPEKYLPDMMVIDLEAEEWKNEISELPLKYPMIAKPDIGERGTNVEKIDDQKGLYNYMYRMQCGKVILQEYIDLPLELGVLYYRFPDQKSGNISSVVQKSFLKVTGDNVKTVEELLAGNIRAYDKIEYFRKKYGESLKKIPASGEELVMEPIGNHCRGTKFINGNHLINENLIEVFDEITKNMTGYCYGRFDIKVKSLKNLYEGNGIKVLELNGVSSEPAHIYDPDMNLIQAYKDVAQHMKIIYEISQANHKKGISYSRSWPFIKDLYCHIRQ
;
A
#
# COMPACT_ATOMS: atom_id res chain seq x y z
N MET A 1 -20.68 5.55 23.39
CA MET A 1 -21.33 5.89 22.10
C MET A 1 -22.78 5.41 22.12
N THR A 2 -23.75 6.25 21.75
CA THR A 2 -25.17 5.84 21.68
C THR A 2 -25.42 4.86 20.53
N LEU A 3 -26.42 3.99 20.70
CA LEU A 3 -26.84 3.03 19.66
C LEU A 3 -27.22 3.73 18.35
N SER A 4 -27.87 4.90 18.45
CA SER A 4 -28.28 5.73 17.31
C SER A 4 -27.09 6.24 16.48
N LYS A 5 -26.00 6.68 17.13
CA LYS A 5 -24.79 7.17 16.43
C LYS A 5 -24.06 6.03 15.73
N LYS A 6 -23.97 4.86 16.36
CA LYS A 6 -23.39 3.65 15.75
C LYS A 6 -24.21 3.21 14.53
N LEU A 7 -25.53 3.27 14.62
CA LEU A 7 -26.42 2.95 13.50
C LEU A 7 -26.25 3.94 12.34
N SER A 8 -26.15 5.24 12.63
CA SER A 8 -25.88 6.26 11.61
C SER A 8 -24.58 6.00 10.84
N LEU A 9 -23.48 5.69 11.55
CA LEU A 9 -22.19 5.38 10.91
C LEU A 9 -22.27 4.11 10.04
N LYS A 10 -22.99 3.08 10.49
CA LYS A 10 -23.23 1.88 9.68
C LYS A 10 -24.01 2.19 8.41
N ILE A 11 -25.06 2.99 8.49
CA ILE A 11 -25.86 3.40 7.33
C ILE A 11 -24.99 4.17 6.33
N GLN A 12 -24.14 5.08 6.79
CA GLN A 12 -23.22 5.79 5.91
C GLN A 12 -22.30 4.85 5.11
N LYS A 13 -21.79 3.77 5.74
CA LYS A 13 -20.95 2.76 5.04
C LYS A 13 -21.72 1.98 3.96
N VAL A 14 -23.05 1.90 4.04
CA VAL A 14 -23.87 1.26 2.98
C VAL A 14 -23.92 2.12 1.73
N PHE A 15 -23.94 3.45 1.85
CA PHE A 15 -24.02 4.35 0.70
C PHE A 15 -22.66 4.79 0.15
N LYS A 16 -21.58 4.62 0.93
CA LYS A 16 -20.22 4.95 0.53
C LYS A 16 -19.47 3.70 0.10
N TYR A 17 -19.33 3.52 -1.21
CA TYR A 17 -18.76 2.29 -1.77
C TYR A 17 -17.29 2.04 -1.37
N GLU A 18 -16.55 3.07 -0.96
CA GLU A 18 -15.20 2.91 -0.40
C GLU A 18 -15.16 1.94 0.79
N TYR A 19 -16.29 1.72 1.48
CA TYR A 19 -16.42 0.78 2.60
C TYR A 19 -17.09 -0.53 2.23
N TRP A 20 -17.49 -0.72 0.96
CA TRP A 20 -18.13 -1.96 0.55
C TRP A 20 -17.16 -3.12 0.63
N HIS A 21 -17.70 -4.29 0.94
CA HIS A 21 -16.92 -5.51 0.86
C HIS A 21 -16.41 -5.71 -0.57
N TYR A 22 -15.14 -6.10 -0.72
CA TYR A 22 -14.49 -6.22 -2.03
C TYR A 22 -15.29 -7.12 -2.99
N LEU A 23 -15.93 -8.19 -2.50
CA LEU A 23 -16.79 -9.05 -3.33
C LEU A 23 -17.96 -8.29 -3.98
N ILE A 24 -18.58 -7.35 -3.26
CA ILE A 24 -19.72 -6.57 -3.77
C ILE A 24 -19.23 -5.61 -4.86
N PHE A 25 -18.16 -4.87 -4.56
CA PHE A 25 -17.57 -3.92 -5.50
C PHE A 25 -17.04 -4.63 -6.77
N TYR A 26 -16.30 -5.73 -6.65
CA TYR A 26 -15.66 -6.38 -7.79
C TYR A 26 -16.55 -7.36 -8.57
N THR A 27 -17.80 -7.60 -8.16
CA THR A 27 -18.71 -8.52 -8.89
C THR A 27 -18.86 -8.18 -10.38
N PRO A 28 -19.08 -6.91 -10.80
CA PRO A 28 -19.15 -6.57 -12.22
C PRO A 28 -17.82 -6.81 -12.95
N MET A 29 -16.71 -6.56 -12.27
CA MET A 29 -15.36 -6.69 -12.84
C MET A 29 -14.95 -8.14 -13.04
N PHE A 30 -15.51 -9.07 -12.27
CA PHE A 30 -15.30 -10.51 -12.46
C PHE A 30 -15.64 -10.96 -13.89
N PHE A 31 -16.77 -10.52 -14.44
CA PHE A 31 -17.18 -10.87 -15.80
C PHE A 31 -16.23 -10.33 -16.86
N TYR A 32 -15.75 -9.09 -16.70
CA TYR A 32 -14.76 -8.52 -17.61
C TYR A 32 -13.41 -9.23 -17.51
N GLY A 33 -12.99 -9.61 -16.30
CA GLY A 33 -11.79 -10.40 -16.06
C GLY A 33 -11.85 -11.77 -16.71
N ALA A 34 -13.00 -12.45 -16.64
CA ALA A 34 -13.24 -13.72 -17.32
C ALA A 34 -13.16 -13.57 -18.85
N TYR A 35 -13.73 -12.48 -19.41
CA TYR A 35 -13.58 -12.16 -20.82
C TYR A 35 -12.12 -11.98 -21.25
N LEU A 36 -11.32 -11.24 -20.47
CA LEU A 36 -9.90 -11.04 -20.75
C LEU A 36 -9.10 -12.34 -20.63
N ALA A 37 -9.39 -13.18 -19.63
CA ALA A 37 -8.76 -14.49 -19.47
C ALA A 37 -9.06 -15.42 -20.67
N LEU A 38 -10.31 -15.41 -21.16
CA LEU A 38 -10.69 -16.16 -22.37
C LEU A 38 -9.93 -15.64 -23.59
N LYS A 39 -9.83 -14.31 -23.75
CA LYS A 39 -9.09 -13.67 -24.84
C LYS A 39 -7.59 -13.97 -24.77
N ALA A 40 -7.02 -14.06 -23.58
CA ALA A 40 -5.63 -14.45 -23.34
C ALA A 40 -5.39 -15.96 -23.46
N ARG A 41 -6.46 -16.77 -23.50
CA ARG A 41 -6.43 -18.23 -23.42
C ARG A 41 -5.72 -18.75 -22.16
N SER A 42 -5.77 -17.98 -21.07
CA SER A 42 -5.13 -18.30 -19.80
C SER A 42 -5.75 -17.49 -18.67
N ILE A 43 -6.13 -18.14 -17.58
CA ILE A 43 -6.53 -17.48 -16.34
C ILE A 43 -5.35 -16.85 -15.58
N MET A 44 -4.12 -17.20 -15.95
CA MET A 44 -2.87 -16.72 -15.36
C MET A 44 -2.19 -15.64 -16.22
N TYR A 45 -2.89 -15.01 -17.17
CA TYR A 45 -2.26 -14.07 -18.11
C TYR A 45 -1.52 -12.93 -17.40
N PHE A 46 -2.07 -12.41 -16.30
CA PHE A 46 -1.49 -11.34 -15.49
C PHE A 46 -0.07 -11.66 -14.99
N SER A 47 0.31 -12.94 -14.90
CA SER A 47 1.63 -13.34 -14.43
C SER A 47 2.78 -12.98 -15.37
N ALA A 48 2.49 -12.68 -16.64
CA ALA A 48 3.48 -12.20 -17.59
C ALA A 48 3.64 -10.67 -17.61
N VAL A 49 2.94 -9.94 -16.73
CA VAL A 49 3.00 -8.46 -16.70
C VAL A 49 4.35 -7.98 -16.18
N ASN A 50 4.78 -8.51 -15.04
CA ASN A 50 6.07 -8.19 -14.44
C ASN A 50 6.90 -9.48 -14.32
N SER A 51 7.78 -9.76 -15.28
CA SER A 51 8.62 -10.97 -15.25
C SER A 51 9.65 -10.99 -14.11
N ALA A 52 9.94 -9.83 -13.51
CA ALA A 52 10.79 -9.73 -12.33
C ALA A 52 10.09 -10.16 -11.03
N PHE A 53 8.76 -10.32 -11.04
CA PHE A 53 7.95 -10.62 -9.85
C PHE A 53 7.34 -12.01 -9.94
N LYS A 54 7.19 -12.67 -8.78
CA LYS A 54 6.50 -13.95 -8.70
C LYS A 54 5.03 -13.75 -9.08
N TYR A 55 4.54 -14.53 -10.03
CA TYR A 55 3.18 -14.40 -10.57
C TYR A 55 2.83 -12.97 -11.05
N GLY A 56 3.80 -12.18 -11.52
CA GLY A 56 3.58 -10.80 -11.96
C GLY A 56 3.41 -9.79 -10.82
N GLY A 57 3.59 -10.21 -9.57
CA GLY A 57 3.43 -9.34 -8.42
C GLY A 57 2.06 -9.44 -7.74
N VAL A 58 1.34 -10.55 -7.93
CA VAL A 58 -0.01 -10.71 -7.36
C VAL A 58 0.05 -10.95 -5.85
N MET A 59 0.97 -11.77 -5.39
CA MET A 59 1.08 -12.19 -3.99
C MET A 59 2.44 -12.83 -3.71
N GLY A 60 2.86 -12.78 -2.45
CA GLY A 60 4.02 -13.52 -1.95
C GLY A 60 5.38 -13.00 -2.44
N ASP A 61 5.43 -11.79 -2.98
CA ASP A 61 6.67 -11.13 -3.34
C ASP A 61 7.40 -10.57 -2.12
N SER A 62 8.73 -10.63 -2.17
CA SER A 62 9.62 -10.05 -1.17
C SER A 62 9.70 -8.55 -1.36
N LYS A 63 9.34 -7.77 -0.33
CA LYS A 63 9.41 -6.30 -0.35
C LYS A 63 10.84 -5.80 -0.51
N SER A 64 11.80 -6.46 0.14
CA SER A 64 13.23 -6.10 0.03
C SER A 64 13.74 -6.28 -1.39
N LYS A 65 13.45 -7.43 -2.04
CA LYS A 65 13.81 -7.66 -3.45
C LYS A 65 13.15 -6.67 -4.41
N ALA A 66 11.90 -6.28 -4.15
CA ALA A 66 11.24 -5.27 -4.95
C ALA A 66 11.95 -3.90 -4.81
N LEU A 67 12.38 -3.53 -3.60
CA LEU A 67 13.10 -2.30 -3.35
C LEU A 67 14.53 -2.30 -3.93
N GLU A 68 15.21 -3.45 -4.02
CA GLU A 68 16.52 -3.58 -4.68
C GLU A 68 16.52 -3.13 -6.15
N MET A 69 15.35 -3.15 -6.81
CA MET A 69 15.20 -2.67 -8.19
C MET A 69 15.22 -1.14 -8.30
N ILE A 70 15.02 -0.42 -7.19
CA ILE A 70 14.94 1.04 -7.14
C ILE A 70 16.35 1.63 -6.98
N PRO A 71 16.71 2.70 -7.71
CA PRO A 71 17.99 3.37 -7.50
C PRO A 71 18.16 3.85 -6.04
N GLU A 72 19.33 3.59 -5.46
CA GLU A 72 19.66 3.83 -4.05
C GLU A 72 19.31 5.25 -3.56
N LYS A 73 19.50 6.27 -4.43
CA LYS A 73 19.15 7.67 -4.11
C LYS A 73 17.68 7.87 -3.70
N TYR A 74 16.78 6.99 -4.15
CA TYR A 74 15.35 7.03 -3.85
C TYR A 74 14.96 6.12 -2.68
N LEU A 75 15.87 5.35 -2.09
CA LEU A 75 15.54 4.44 -1.00
C LEU A 75 15.76 5.12 0.36
N PRO A 76 14.92 4.81 1.37
CA PRO A 76 15.26 5.03 2.77
C PRO A 76 16.36 4.05 3.20
N ASP A 77 17.10 4.39 4.25
CA ASP A 77 18.03 3.44 4.85
C ASP A 77 17.24 2.23 5.39
N MET A 78 17.72 1.01 5.13
CA MET A 78 17.06 -0.21 5.60
C MET A 78 18.02 -1.38 5.79
N MET A 79 17.59 -2.32 6.62
CA MET A 79 18.25 -3.60 6.88
C MET A 79 17.21 -4.72 6.87
N VAL A 80 17.60 -5.90 6.42
CA VAL A 80 16.76 -7.10 6.45
C VAL A 80 17.36 -8.06 7.48
N ILE A 81 16.58 -8.37 8.51
CA ILE A 81 16.94 -9.30 9.58
C ILE A 81 16.23 -10.62 9.34
N ASP A 82 16.96 -11.72 9.38
CA ASP A 82 16.39 -13.07 9.35
C ASP A 82 16.20 -13.58 10.78
N LEU A 83 14.94 -13.78 11.21
CA LEU A 83 14.64 -14.23 12.57
C LEU A 83 15.05 -15.69 12.83
N GLU A 84 15.35 -16.44 11.77
CA GLU A 84 15.83 -17.82 11.86
C GLU A 84 17.35 -17.90 12.04
N ALA A 85 18.09 -16.80 11.83
CA ALA A 85 19.53 -16.73 12.11
C ALA A 85 19.79 -16.66 13.63
N GLU A 86 20.85 -17.29 14.12
CA GLU A 86 21.17 -17.27 15.56
C GLU A 86 21.56 -15.85 16.03
N GLU A 87 22.08 -15.05 15.11
CA GLU A 87 22.74 -13.78 15.35
C GLU A 87 21.82 -12.56 15.28
N TRP A 88 20.52 -12.71 14.98
CA TRP A 88 19.62 -11.57 14.76
C TRP A 88 19.61 -10.58 15.93
N LYS A 89 19.83 -11.07 17.16
CA LYS A 89 19.93 -10.24 18.38
C LYS A 89 21.16 -9.33 18.38
N ASN A 90 22.27 -9.82 17.84
CA ASN A 90 23.50 -9.05 17.68
C ASN A 90 23.32 -8.02 16.56
N GLU A 91 22.72 -8.42 15.44
CA GLU A 91 22.44 -7.53 14.30
C GLU A 91 21.61 -6.31 14.71
N ILE A 92 20.56 -6.50 15.52
CA ILE A 92 19.74 -5.37 16.00
C ILE A 92 20.46 -4.51 17.06
N SER A 93 21.49 -5.03 17.73
CA SER A 93 22.25 -4.28 18.72
C SER A 93 23.29 -3.35 18.08
N GLU A 94 23.78 -3.73 16.89
CA GLU A 94 24.72 -2.95 16.06
C GLU A 94 23.99 -2.18 14.95
N LEU A 95 22.68 -1.99 15.10
CA LEU A 95 21.83 -1.40 14.07
C LEU A 95 22.26 0.04 13.73
N PRO A 96 22.56 0.36 12.46
CA PRO A 96 22.95 1.71 12.05
C PRO A 96 21.75 2.68 11.92
N LEU A 97 20.52 2.21 12.18
CA LEU A 97 19.29 3.00 12.07
C LEU A 97 18.94 3.71 13.38
N LYS A 98 18.35 4.89 13.27
CA LYS A 98 17.87 5.69 14.40
C LYS A 98 16.39 5.41 14.68
N TYR A 99 15.99 5.62 15.93
CA TYR A 99 14.58 5.67 16.31
C TYR A 99 13.99 7.07 16.04
N PRO A 100 12.69 7.16 15.67
CA PRO A 100 11.82 6.03 15.37
C PRO A 100 12.17 5.37 14.01
N MET A 101 11.78 4.11 13.85
CA MET A 101 11.92 3.35 12.59
C MET A 101 10.64 2.57 12.26
N ILE A 102 10.54 2.03 11.05
CA ILE A 102 9.47 1.12 10.64
C ILE A 102 10.01 -0.31 10.65
N ALA A 103 9.29 -1.20 11.33
CA ALA A 103 9.46 -2.64 11.22
C ALA A 103 8.30 -3.22 10.39
N LYS A 104 8.62 -4.05 9.39
CA LYS A 104 7.62 -4.72 8.55
C LYS A 104 8.10 -6.10 8.12
N PRO A 105 7.21 -7.09 7.95
CA PRO A 105 7.61 -8.38 7.38
C PRO A 105 7.96 -8.23 5.90
N ASP A 106 9.01 -8.94 5.46
CA ASP A 106 9.45 -8.94 4.06
C ASP A 106 8.33 -9.42 3.13
N ILE A 107 7.61 -10.47 3.54
CA ILE A 107 6.42 -10.99 2.86
C ILE A 107 5.19 -10.64 3.70
N GLY A 108 4.15 -10.08 3.07
CA GLY A 108 2.91 -9.72 3.75
C GLY A 108 2.18 -8.58 3.04
N GLU A 109 0.88 -8.44 3.32
CA GLU A 109 -0.01 -7.51 2.62
C GLU A 109 -0.78 -6.61 3.57
N ARG A 110 -1.40 -5.56 3.02
CA ARG A 110 -2.39 -4.69 3.71
C ARG A 110 -1.89 -4.02 5.00
N GLY A 111 -0.58 -3.87 5.15
CA GLY A 111 0.02 -3.26 6.34
C GLY A 111 -0.09 -4.12 7.61
N THR A 112 -0.36 -5.42 7.46
CA THR A 112 -0.34 -6.39 8.57
C THR A 112 1.07 -6.48 9.14
N ASN A 113 1.18 -6.41 10.47
CA ASN A 113 2.45 -6.39 11.21
C ASN A 113 3.41 -5.27 10.78
N VAL A 114 2.93 -4.19 10.16
CA VAL A 114 3.74 -2.99 9.97
C VAL A 114 3.58 -2.10 11.21
N GLU A 115 4.70 -1.78 11.87
CA GLU A 115 4.72 -0.98 13.10
C GLU A 115 5.79 0.10 13.06
N LYS A 116 5.46 1.27 13.63
CA LYS A 116 6.44 2.29 13.99
C LYS A 116 7.02 1.90 15.35
N ILE A 117 8.34 1.81 15.40
CA ILE A 117 9.11 1.44 16.57
C ILE A 117 9.80 2.69 17.10
N ASP A 118 9.41 3.14 18.29
CA ASP A 118 9.90 4.39 18.87
C ASP A 118 11.15 4.20 19.76
N ASP A 119 11.43 2.97 20.19
CA ASP A 119 12.59 2.65 21.04
C ASP A 119 13.04 1.18 20.92
N GLN A 120 14.17 0.87 21.53
CA GLN A 120 14.78 -0.46 21.52
C GLN A 120 13.89 -1.54 22.17
N LYS A 121 13.15 -1.19 23.23
CA LYS A 121 12.24 -2.13 23.89
C LYS A 121 11.09 -2.51 22.95
N GLY A 122 10.55 -1.54 22.22
CA GLY A 122 9.56 -1.74 21.16
C GLY A 122 10.09 -2.66 20.07
N LEU A 123 11.35 -2.49 19.65
CA LEU A 123 11.98 -3.36 18.66
C LEU A 123 12.04 -4.82 19.14
N TYR A 124 12.57 -5.08 20.32
CA TYR A 124 12.62 -6.45 20.86
C TYR A 124 11.22 -7.08 20.95
N ASN A 125 10.23 -6.35 21.46
CA ASN A 125 8.86 -6.85 21.55
C ASN A 125 8.28 -7.21 20.17
N TYR A 126 8.54 -6.38 19.16
CA TYR A 126 8.14 -6.65 17.78
C TYR A 126 8.78 -7.94 17.27
N MET A 127 10.11 -8.08 17.41
CA MET A 127 10.86 -9.23 16.89
C MET A 127 10.41 -10.54 17.54
N TYR A 128 10.23 -10.57 18.87
CA TYR A 128 9.72 -11.75 19.58
C TYR A 128 8.30 -12.15 19.16
N ARG A 129 7.47 -11.18 18.76
CA ARG A 129 6.10 -11.45 18.30
C ARG A 129 6.06 -12.04 16.89
N MET A 130 6.99 -11.67 16.01
CA MET A 130 7.02 -12.16 14.62
C MET A 130 7.37 -13.65 14.51
N GLN A 131 8.13 -14.19 15.47
CA GLN A 131 8.51 -15.61 15.63
C GLN A 131 9.38 -16.22 14.52
N CYS A 132 9.14 -15.95 13.23
CA CYS A 132 9.93 -16.48 12.11
C CYS A 132 9.89 -15.57 10.87
N GLY A 133 10.76 -15.89 9.90
CA GLY A 133 10.87 -15.18 8.63
C GLY A 133 11.67 -13.89 8.70
N LYS A 134 11.65 -13.14 7.58
CA LYS A 134 12.46 -11.93 7.41
C LYS A 134 11.70 -10.67 7.80
N VAL A 135 12.35 -9.81 8.56
CA VAL A 135 11.87 -8.49 8.97
C VAL A 135 12.71 -7.42 8.32
N ILE A 136 12.06 -6.45 7.69
CA ILE A 136 12.69 -5.22 7.21
C ILE A 136 12.60 -4.17 8.32
N LEU A 137 13.75 -3.68 8.75
CA LEU A 137 13.89 -2.47 9.56
C LEU A 137 14.25 -1.32 8.61
N GLN A 138 13.45 -0.26 8.60
CA GLN A 138 13.54 0.82 7.63
C GLN A 138 13.45 2.18 8.34
N GLU A 139 14.24 3.15 7.90
CA GLU A 139 14.20 4.54 8.36
C GLU A 139 12.76 5.07 8.39
N TYR A 140 12.38 5.76 9.47
CA TYR A 140 11.11 6.46 9.51
C TYR A 140 11.20 7.78 8.73
N ILE A 141 10.61 7.80 7.55
CA ILE A 141 10.55 9.00 6.70
C ILE A 141 9.43 9.93 7.18
N ASP A 142 9.79 11.02 7.86
CA ASP A 142 8.88 12.06 8.32
C ASP A 142 8.77 13.21 7.30
N LEU A 143 8.25 12.89 6.12
CA LEU A 143 7.93 13.88 5.08
C LEU A 143 6.42 14.06 4.95
N PRO A 144 5.94 15.28 4.64
CA PRO A 144 4.53 15.64 4.74
C PRO A 144 3.65 15.07 3.62
N LEU A 145 4.20 14.80 2.43
CA LEU A 145 3.45 14.24 1.32
C LEU A 145 3.73 12.75 1.19
N GLU A 146 2.73 11.91 1.49
CA GLU A 146 2.74 10.49 1.13
C GLU A 146 1.79 10.25 -0.04
N LEU A 147 2.34 9.67 -1.11
CA LEU A 147 1.65 9.44 -2.38
C LEU A 147 1.74 7.97 -2.78
N GLY A 148 0.65 7.43 -3.33
CA GLY A 148 0.69 6.20 -4.13
C GLY A 148 0.62 6.55 -5.61
N VAL A 149 1.65 6.21 -6.38
CA VAL A 149 1.75 6.50 -7.81
C VAL A 149 1.71 5.20 -8.59
N LEU A 150 0.64 4.98 -9.35
CA LEU A 150 0.46 3.80 -10.19
C LEU A 150 0.99 4.09 -11.58
N TYR A 151 2.13 3.48 -11.88
CA TYR A 151 2.84 3.63 -13.13
C TYR A 151 2.70 2.36 -13.97
N TYR A 152 2.67 2.55 -15.29
CA TYR A 152 2.82 1.44 -16.23
C TYR A 152 3.62 1.85 -17.47
N ARG A 153 4.30 0.89 -18.08
CA ARG A 153 5.03 1.06 -19.34
C ARG A 153 4.87 -0.19 -20.19
N PHE A 154 4.50 0.00 -21.46
CA PHE A 154 4.47 -1.13 -22.38
C PHE A 154 5.89 -1.60 -22.70
N PRO A 155 6.12 -2.91 -22.90
CA PRO A 155 7.47 -3.48 -23.04
C PRO A 155 8.31 -2.93 -24.20
N ASP A 156 7.71 -2.26 -25.18
CA ASP A 156 8.38 -1.67 -26.35
C ASP A 156 8.48 -0.14 -26.28
N GLN A 157 7.98 0.47 -25.19
CA GLN A 157 7.98 1.92 -25.03
C GLN A 157 9.15 2.37 -24.16
N LYS A 158 9.74 3.50 -24.53
CA LYS A 158 10.82 4.14 -23.77
C LYS A 158 10.29 4.85 -22.52
N SER A 159 9.09 5.42 -22.64
CA SER A 159 8.39 6.16 -21.60
C SER A 159 7.11 5.43 -21.23
N GLY A 160 6.71 5.53 -19.97
CA GLY A 160 5.47 4.96 -19.45
C GLY A 160 4.38 6.00 -19.30
N ASN A 161 3.45 5.73 -18.39
CA ASN A 161 2.36 6.62 -18.04
C ASN A 161 1.96 6.38 -16.58
N ILE A 162 1.28 7.37 -16.00
CA ILE A 162 0.75 7.33 -14.65
C ILE A 162 -0.76 7.47 -14.77
N SER A 163 -1.51 6.48 -14.31
CA SER A 163 -2.98 6.48 -14.39
C SER A 163 -3.67 6.62 -13.03
N SER A 164 -2.90 6.61 -11.94
CA SER A 164 -3.43 6.91 -10.62
C SER A 164 -2.36 7.59 -9.76
N VAL A 165 -2.71 8.72 -9.17
CA VAL A 165 -2.02 9.29 -8.02
C VAL A 165 -3.01 9.38 -6.87
N VAL A 166 -2.66 8.82 -5.72
CA VAL A 166 -3.44 8.93 -4.49
C VAL A 166 -2.62 9.68 -3.45
N GLN A 167 -3.22 10.70 -2.81
CA GLN A 167 -2.65 11.32 -1.63
C GLN A 167 -3.22 10.65 -0.39
N LYS A 168 -2.37 10.44 0.62
CA LYS A 168 -2.76 9.77 1.86
C LYS A 168 -2.91 10.77 2.99
N SER A 169 -4.12 10.83 3.54
CA SER A 169 -4.40 11.57 4.78
C SER A 169 -4.57 10.56 5.91
N PHE A 170 -3.60 10.50 6.80
CA PHE A 170 -3.62 9.58 7.93
C PHE A 170 -4.85 9.76 8.82
N LEU A 171 -5.20 8.70 9.55
CA LEU A 171 -6.29 8.78 10.51
C LEU A 171 -5.90 9.71 11.65
N LYS A 172 -6.63 10.81 11.78
CA LYS A 172 -6.48 11.77 12.86
C LYS A 172 -7.80 12.04 13.57
N VAL A 173 -7.69 12.54 14.80
CA VAL A 173 -8.80 13.19 15.50
C VAL A 173 -8.42 14.63 15.81
N THR A 174 -9.41 15.51 15.82
CA THR A 174 -9.22 16.93 16.16
C THR A 174 -9.93 17.21 17.47
N GLY A 175 -9.23 17.82 18.42
CA GLY A 175 -9.79 18.12 19.72
C GLY A 175 -10.88 19.18 19.66
N ASP A 176 -11.80 19.08 20.62
CA ASP A 176 -12.95 19.97 20.78
C ASP A 176 -13.08 20.49 22.23
N ASN A 177 -12.04 20.35 23.06
CA ASN A 177 -12.03 20.63 24.51
C ASN A 177 -13.03 19.84 25.36
N VAL A 178 -13.82 18.92 24.78
CA VAL A 178 -14.93 18.25 25.49
C VAL A 178 -14.76 16.73 25.49
N LYS A 179 -14.54 16.14 24.31
CA LYS A 179 -14.51 14.69 24.13
C LYS A 179 -13.12 14.14 24.37
N THR A 180 -13.06 12.93 24.90
CA THR A 180 -11.81 12.19 24.95
C THR A 180 -11.38 11.75 23.55
N VAL A 181 -10.10 11.43 23.37
CA VAL A 181 -9.59 10.83 22.12
C VAL A 181 -10.40 9.59 21.73
N GLU A 182 -10.77 8.75 22.70
CA GLU A 182 -11.60 7.57 22.47
C GLU A 182 -12.98 7.93 21.90
N GLU A 183 -13.65 8.94 22.45
CA GLU A 183 -14.97 9.37 22.02
C GLU A 183 -14.94 10.01 20.62
N LEU A 184 -13.86 10.74 20.31
CA LEU A 184 -13.60 11.28 18.97
C LEU A 184 -13.42 10.14 17.96
N LEU A 185 -12.61 9.12 18.28
CA LEU A 185 -12.43 7.93 17.45
C LEU A 185 -13.73 7.15 17.26
N ALA A 186 -14.52 6.96 18.33
CA ALA A 186 -15.79 6.25 18.27
C ALA A 186 -16.82 7.00 17.40
N GLY A 187 -16.68 8.31 17.25
CA GLY A 187 -17.49 9.12 16.34
C GLY A 187 -17.01 9.15 14.89
N ASN A 188 -15.84 8.61 14.59
CA ASN A 188 -15.21 8.68 13.27
C ASN A 188 -15.54 7.43 12.43
N ILE A 189 -16.11 7.63 11.23
CA ILE A 189 -16.50 6.55 10.31
C ILE A 189 -15.35 5.59 9.94
N ARG A 190 -14.10 6.07 9.96
CA ARG A 190 -12.89 5.29 9.63
C ARG A 190 -12.28 4.52 10.81
N ALA A 191 -12.72 4.81 12.03
CA ALA A 191 -12.11 4.30 13.25
C ALA A 191 -13.07 3.60 14.22
N TYR A 192 -14.39 3.86 14.14
CA TYR A 192 -15.35 3.39 15.15
C TYR A 192 -15.40 1.87 15.32
N ASP A 193 -15.03 1.10 14.29
CA ASP A 193 -14.97 -0.36 14.30
C ASP A 193 -13.63 -0.92 14.82
N LYS A 194 -12.67 -0.05 15.12
CA LYS A 194 -11.30 -0.41 15.57
C LYS A 194 -10.97 0.11 16.96
N ILE A 195 -11.97 0.49 17.75
CA ILE A 195 -11.74 1.05 19.10
C ILE A 195 -10.93 0.09 19.98
N GLU A 196 -11.20 -1.22 19.92
CA GLU A 196 -10.42 -2.22 20.68
C GLU A 196 -8.94 -2.25 20.28
N TYR A 197 -8.64 -2.07 18.98
CA TYR A 197 -7.26 -1.97 18.50
C TYR A 197 -6.57 -0.74 19.12
N PHE A 198 -7.23 0.42 19.10
CA PHE A 198 -6.69 1.64 19.68
C PHE A 198 -6.55 1.55 21.21
N ARG A 199 -7.50 0.92 21.91
CA ARG A 199 -7.41 0.67 23.37
C ARG A 199 -6.16 -0.13 23.72
N LYS A 200 -5.89 -1.21 22.98
CA LYS A 200 -4.68 -2.02 23.19
C LYS A 200 -3.39 -1.25 22.90
N LYS A 201 -3.40 -0.40 21.86
CA LYS A 201 -2.22 0.36 21.43
C LYS A 201 -1.88 1.54 22.34
N TYR A 202 -2.89 2.31 22.75
CA TYR A 202 -2.72 3.61 23.40
C TYR A 202 -3.12 3.61 24.88
N GLY A 203 -3.87 2.61 25.35
CA GLY A 203 -4.26 2.47 26.75
C GLY A 203 -4.91 3.73 27.33
N GLU A 204 -4.43 4.16 28.49
CA GLU A 204 -4.95 5.31 29.24
C GLU A 204 -4.84 6.64 28.48
N SER A 205 -3.92 6.78 27.52
CA SER A 205 -3.78 8.01 26.75
C SER A 205 -5.03 8.36 25.92
N LEU A 206 -5.90 7.37 25.64
CA LEU A 206 -7.17 7.61 24.97
C LEU A 206 -8.19 8.39 25.80
N LYS A 207 -8.00 8.47 27.13
CA LYS A 207 -8.86 9.24 28.03
C LYS A 207 -8.51 10.73 28.05
N LYS A 208 -7.40 11.15 27.42
CA LYS A 208 -7.03 12.57 27.28
C LYS A 208 -8.12 13.32 26.53
N ILE A 209 -8.42 14.54 26.96
CA ILE A 209 -9.24 15.50 26.22
C ILE A 209 -8.26 16.45 25.48
N PRO A 210 -8.11 16.32 24.16
CA PRO A 210 -7.27 17.23 23.37
C PRO A 210 -7.88 18.62 23.27
N ALA A 211 -7.00 19.62 23.18
CA ALA A 211 -7.40 21.02 23.06
C ALA A 211 -8.14 21.28 21.73
N SER A 212 -9.02 22.28 21.70
CA SER A 212 -9.72 22.63 20.46
C SER A 212 -8.73 22.97 19.34
N GLY A 213 -8.84 22.27 18.21
CA GLY A 213 -7.94 22.40 17.06
C GLY A 213 -6.64 21.59 17.14
N GLU A 214 -6.34 20.93 18.26
CA GLU A 214 -5.21 20.00 18.38
C GLU A 214 -5.47 18.77 17.49
N GLU A 215 -4.61 18.51 16.51
CA GLU A 215 -4.68 17.31 15.67
C GLU A 215 -3.79 16.20 16.24
N LEU A 216 -4.38 15.04 16.48
CA LEU A 216 -3.68 13.84 16.93
C LEU A 216 -3.74 12.77 15.85
N VAL A 217 -2.57 12.38 15.33
CA VAL A 217 -2.45 11.27 14.36
C VAL A 217 -2.56 9.95 15.11
N MET A 218 -3.62 9.20 14.84
CA MET A 218 -3.94 7.96 15.54
C MET A 218 -3.40 6.72 14.82
N GLU A 219 -3.23 6.79 13.50
CA GLU A 219 -2.63 5.74 12.69
C GLU A 219 -1.66 6.36 11.67
N PRO A 220 -0.33 6.26 11.88
CA PRO A 220 0.67 6.84 10.98
C PRO A 220 0.94 5.98 9.73
N ILE A 221 0.16 4.91 9.50
CA ILE A 221 0.40 3.97 8.41
C ILE A 221 -0.58 4.24 7.27
N GLY A 222 -0.01 4.52 6.09
CA GLY A 222 -0.70 4.91 4.87
C GLY A 222 -1.49 3.80 4.17
N ASN A 223 -2.33 3.06 4.90
CA ASN A 223 -3.18 2.00 4.36
C ASN A 223 -4.68 2.28 4.60
N HIS A 224 -5.50 2.16 3.55
CA HIS A 224 -6.94 2.41 3.61
C HIS A 224 -7.64 1.51 4.66
N CYS A 225 -7.27 0.23 4.71
CA CYS A 225 -7.81 -0.71 5.70
C CYS A 225 -7.47 -0.32 7.14
N ARG A 226 -6.45 0.53 7.37
CA ARG A 226 -6.07 1.05 8.70
C ARG A 226 -6.72 2.40 9.04
N GLY A 227 -7.47 2.99 8.12
CA GLY A 227 -8.27 4.19 8.35
C GLY A 227 -7.69 5.45 7.71
N THR A 228 -6.57 5.32 7.00
CA THR A 228 -6.04 6.39 6.15
C THR A 228 -7.04 6.71 5.05
N LYS A 229 -7.39 7.99 4.90
CA LYS A 229 -8.21 8.48 3.81
C LYS A 229 -7.34 8.56 2.55
N PHE A 230 -7.82 7.96 1.47
CA PHE A 230 -7.25 8.11 0.14
C PHE A 230 -7.94 9.28 -0.55
N ILE A 231 -7.16 10.14 -1.19
CA ILE A 231 -7.62 11.35 -1.88
C ILE A 231 -7.12 11.27 -3.31
N ASN A 232 -7.99 11.55 -4.28
CA ASN A 232 -7.68 11.53 -5.70
C ASN A 232 -6.70 12.66 -6.03
N GLY A 233 -5.46 12.27 -6.33
CA GLY A 233 -4.37 13.15 -6.73
C GLY A 233 -4.15 13.18 -8.23
N ASN A 234 -5.05 12.67 -9.07
CA ASN A 234 -4.81 12.58 -10.52
C ASN A 234 -4.58 13.94 -11.20
N HIS A 235 -5.03 15.04 -10.59
CA HIS A 235 -4.73 16.41 -11.02
C HIS A 235 -3.22 16.76 -10.93
N LEU A 236 -2.43 15.95 -10.23
CA LEU A 236 -0.98 16.11 -10.11
C LEU A 236 -0.21 15.47 -11.27
N ILE A 237 -0.87 14.68 -12.11
CA ILE A 237 -0.23 13.96 -13.21
C ILE A 237 0.12 14.96 -14.32
N ASN A 238 1.39 15.04 -14.67
CA ASN A 238 1.93 15.84 -15.76
C ASN A 238 3.18 15.17 -16.34
N GLU A 239 3.75 15.75 -17.40
CA GLU A 239 4.93 15.21 -18.09
C GLU A 239 6.15 15.09 -17.16
N ASN A 240 6.42 16.10 -16.32
CA ASN A 240 7.53 16.05 -15.35
C ASN A 240 7.41 14.86 -14.40
N LEU A 241 6.20 14.55 -13.92
CA LEU A 241 5.98 13.40 -13.05
C LEU A 241 6.26 12.09 -13.79
N ILE A 242 5.80 11.97 -15.05
CA ILE A 242 6.05 10.79 -15.88
C ILE A 242 7.56 10.61 -16.09
N GLU A 243 8.29 11.68 -16.41
CA GLU A 243 9.75 11.65 -16.59
C GLU A 243 10.49 11.18 -15.33
N VAL A 244 10.08 11.65 -14.15
CA VAL A 244 10.65 11.19 -12.87
C VAL A 244 10.45 9.69 -12.68
N PHE A 245 9.26 9.16 -12.96
CA PHE A 245 8.99 7.73 -12.83
C PHE A 245 9.64 6.90 -13.95
N ASP A 246 9.81 7.45 -15.15
CA ASP A 246 10.63 6.84 -16.19
C ASP A 246 12.10 6.73 -15.77
N GLU A 247 12.64 7.74 -15.09
CA GLU A 247 13.99 7.70 -14.54
C GLU A 247 14.12 6.64 -13.44
N ILE A 248 13.18 6.61 -12.47
CA ILE A 248 13.13 5.60 -11.40
C ILE A 248 13.10 4.18 -12.00
N THR A 249 12.31 3.99 -13.07
CA THR A 249 12.07 2.66 -13.66
C THR A 249 13.00 2.28 -14.80
N LYS A 250 13.95 3.15 -15.17
CA LYS A 250 14.81 2.98 -16.35
C LYS A 250 15.55 1.64 -16.38
N ASN A 251 16.04 1.19 -15.22
CA ASN A 251 16.84 -0.03 -15.09
C ASN A 251 16.05 -1.20 -14.46
N MET A 252 14.75 -1.06 -14.28
CA MET A 252 13.89 -2.10 -13.69
C MET A 252 13.49 -3.13 -14.75
N THR A 253 14.44 -3.96 -15.20
CA THR A 253 14.19 -4.98 -16.22
C THR A 253 13.07 -5.93 -15.77
N GLY A 254 12.08 -6.14 -16.63
CA GLY A 254 10.95 -7.02 -16.34
C GLY A 254 9.87 -6.42 -15.43
N TYR A 255 9.93 -5.13 -15.13
CA TYR A 255 8.85 -4.39 -14.46
C TYR A 255 8.13 -3.48 -15.44
N CYS A 256 6.81 -3.63 -15.55
CA CYS A 256 5.96 -2.91 -16.49
C CYS A 256 4.75 -2.24 -15.83
N TYR A 257 4.31 -2.68 -14.65
CA TYR A 257 3.10 -2.16 -14.02
C TYR A 257 3.15 -2.30 -12.50
N GLY A 258 2.79 -1.22 -11.79
CA GLY A 258 2.46 -1.29 -10.38
C GLY A 258 2.59 0.03 -9.65
N ARG A 259 2.34 0.01 -8.33
CA ARG A 259 2.26 1.21 -7.51
C ARG A 259 3.52 1.41 -6.68
N PHE A 260 4.04 2.62 -6.75
CA PHE A 260 5.07 3.15 -5.88
C PHE A 260 4.40 3.90 -4.74
N ASP A 261 4.61 3.45 -3.52
CA ASP A 261 4.22 4.20 -2.32
C ASP A 261 5.43 5.02 -1.89
N ILE A 262 5.34 6.34 -2.01
CA ILE A 262 6.46 7.28 -1.84
C ILE A 262 6.17 8.34 -0.79
N LYS A 263 7.23 8.92 -0.25
CA LYS A 263 7.20 10.16 0.52
C LYS A 263 8.11 11.22 -0.06
N VAL A 264 7.67 12.48 -0.02
CA VAL A 264 8.41 13.62 -0.57
C VAL A 264 8.08 14.91 0.19
N LYS A 265 8.99 15.88 0.17
CA LYS A 265 8.82 17.14 0.90
C LYS A 265 7.73 18.06 0.33
N SER A 266 7.64 18.15 -0.99
CA SER A 266 6.75 19.08 -1.68
C SER A 266 6.44 18.60 -3.10
N LEU A 267 5.42 19.18 -3.75
CA LEU A 267 5.14 18.92 -5.16
C LEU A 267 6.27 19.40 -6.08
N LYS A 268 6.96 20.49 -5.72
CA LYS A 268 8.15 20.96 -6.44
C LYS A 268 9.22 19.86 -6.44
N ASN A 269 9.53 19.33 -5.26
CA ASN A 269 10.49 18.23 -5.09
C ASN A 269 10.07 16.97 -5.87
N LEU A 270 8.76 16.67 -5.89
CA LEU A 270 8.21 15.55 -6.66
C LEU A 270 8.49 15.71 -8.16
N TYR A 271 8.19 16.87 -8.75
CA TYR A 271 8.37 17.12 -10.17
C TYR A 271 9.84 17.30 -10.59
N GLU A 272 10.71 17.65 -9.64
CA GLU A 272 12.16 17.72 -9.85
C GLU A 272 12.87 16.38 -9.61
N GLY A 273 12.15 15.33 -9.18
CA GLY A 273 12.75 14.04 -8.83
C GLY A 273 13.68 14.09 -7.61
N ASN A 274 13.57 15.12 -6.77
CA ASN A 274 14.53 15.41 -5.70
C ASN A 274 13.95 15.06 -4.32
N GLY A 275 14.66 14.22 -3.55
CA GLY A 275 14.27 13.88 -2.19
C GLY A 275 13.03 12.99 -2.10
N ILE A 276 12.71 12.25 -3.18
CA ILE A 276 11.69 11.20 -3.18
C ILE A 276 12.25 10.00 -2.42
N LYS A 277 11.45 9.45 -1.50
CA LYS A 277 11.73 8.19 -0.81
C LYS A 277 10.66 7.16 -1.17
N VAL A 278 11.05 6.10 -1.86
CA VAL A 278 10.19 4.96 -2.22
C VAL A 278 10.14 4.00 -1.04
N LEU A 279 8.98 3.89 -0.41
CA LEU A 279 8.75 3.07 0.77
C LEU A 279 8.37 1.63 0.39
N GLU A 280 7.56 1.48 -0.66
CA GLU A 280 7.12 0.20 -1.20
C GLU A 280 6.98 0.25 -2.72
N LEU A 281 7.29 -0.88 -3.36
CA LEU A 281 7.04 -1.14 -4.77
C LEU A 281 6.10 -2.35 -4.88
N ASN A 282 4.93 -2.13 -5.46
CA ASN A 282 3.93 -3.16 -5.67
C ASN A 282 3.89 -3.59 -7.15
N GLY A 283 3.40 -4.80 -7.41
CA GLY A 283 3.25 -5.33 -8.78
C GLY A 283 1.82 -5.28 -9.29
N VAL A 284 1.41 -6.30 -10.05
CA VAL A 284 0.13 -6.32 -10.79
C VAL A 284 -1.13 -6.32 -9.92
N SER A 285 -1.02 -6.67 -8.63
CA SER A 285 -2.11 -6.52 -7.65
C SER A 285 -2.41 -5.05 -7.29
N SER A 286 -1.63 -4.10 -7.81
CA SER A 286 -1.85 -2.67 -7.57
C SER A 286 -3.15 -2.18 -8.23
N GLU A 287 -4.09 -1.78 -7.38
CA GLU A 287 -5.32 -1.10 -7.80
C GLU A 287 -5.09 0.41 -7.95
N PRO A 288 -5.85 1.09 -8.84
CA PRO A 288 -5.86 2.55 -8.92
C PRO A 288 -6.48 3.15 -7.65
N ALA A 289 -5.65 3.39 -6.64
CA ALA A 289 -6.09 3.73 -5.30
C ALA A 289 -6.93 5.02 -5.19
N HIS A 290 -6.90 5.90 -6.19
CA HIS A 290 -7.79 7.07 -6.25
C HIS A 290 -9.28 6.70 -6.32
N ILE A 291 -9.62 5.46 -6.72
CA ILE A 291 -11.02 4.99 -6.73
C ILE A 291 -11.64 4.97 -5.32
N TYR A 292 -10.81 4.95 -4.27
CA TYR A 292 -11.24 4.98 -2.87
C TYR A 292 -11.40 6.40 -2.29
N ASP A 293 -11.27 7.44 -3.11
CA ASP A 293 -11.61 8.79 -2.68
C ASP A 293 -13.10 8.85 -2.30
N PRO A 294 -13.47 9.40 -1.12
CA PRO A 294 -14.87 9.55 -0.70
C PRO A 294 -15.77 10.32 -1.66
N ASP A 295 -15.19 11.20 -2.46
CA ASP A 295 -15.90 12.05 -3.42
C ASP A 295 -15.89 11.43 -4.84
N MET A 296 -15.29 10.25 -5.00
CA MET A 296 -15.24 9.53 -6.27
C MET A 296 -16.60 8.95 -6.64
N ASN A 297 -16.90 8.96 -7.94
CA ASN A 297 -18.12 8.40 -8.49
C ASN A 297 -17.95 6.90 -8.78
N LEU A 298 -18.95 6.08 -8.40
CA LEU A 298 -18.91 4.62 -8.59
C LEU A 298 -18.75 4.19 -10.06
N ILE A 299 -19.44 4.85 -10.99
CA ILE A 299 -19.33 4.53 -12.43
C ILE A 299 -17.92 4.85 -12.92
N GLN A 300 -17.36 5.98 -12.49
CA GLN A 300 -15.98 6.34 -12.84
C GLN A 300 -14.99 5.34 -12.24
N ALA A 301 -15.16 4.95 -10.98
CA ALA A 301 -14.33 3.92 -10.33
C ALA A 301 -14.34 2.61 -11.12
N TYR A 302 -15.49 2.15 -11.61
CA TYR A 302 -15.55 0.95 -12.45
C TYR A 302 -14.89 1.14 -13.83
N LYS A 303 -15.00 2.32 -14.44
CA LYS A 303 -14.28 2.62 -15.68
C LYS A 303 -12.77 2.55 -15.47
N ASP A 304 -12.27 3.11 -14.38
CA ASP A 304 -10.84 3.12 -14.06
C ASP A 304 -10.34 1.70 -13.79
N VAL A 305 -11.08 0.91 -13.00
CA VAL A 305 -10.74 -0.51 -12.80
C VAL A 305 -10.72 -1.29 -14.12
N ALA A 306 -11.75 -1.16 -14.95
CA ALA A 306 -11.81 -1.85 -16.24
C ALA A 306 -10.67 -1.42 -17.17
N GLN A 307 -10.31 -0.13 -17.20
CA GLN A 307 -9.17 0.38 -17.95
C GLN A 307 -7.86 -0.24 -17.47
N HIS A 308 -7.66 -0.36 -16.17
CA HIS A 308 -6.49 -1.02 -15.59
C HIS A 308 -6.41 -2.51 -15.92
N MET A 309 -7.53 -3.23 -15.85
CA MET A 309 -7.59 -4.64 -16.28
C MET A 309 -7.20 -4.79 -17.75
N LYS A 310 -7.63 -3.87 -18.61
CA LYS A 310 -7.26 -3.83 -20.03
C LYS A 310 -5.76 -3.57 -20.21
N ILE A 311 -5.17 -2.58 -19.51
CA ILE A 311 -3.73 -2.28 -19.56
C ILE A 311 -2.92 -3.52 -19.15
N ILE A 312 -3.28 -4.16 -18.04
CA ILE A 312 -2.67 -5.40 -17.54
C ILE A 312 -2.72 -6.50 -18.62
N TYR A 313 -3.88 -6.69 -19.25
CA TYR A 313 -4.03 -7.63 -20.36
C TYR A 313 -3.11 -7.29 -21.54
N GLU A 314 -3.06 -6.04 -21.98
CA GLU A 314 -2.27 -5.62 -23.14
C GLU A 314 -0.76 -5.76 -22.90
N ILE A 315 -0.27 -5.37 -21.71
CA ILE A 315 1.13 -5.57 -21.30
C ILE A 315 1.45 -7.06 -21.26
N SER A 316 0.58 -7.86 -20.64
CA SER A 316 0.71 -9.32 -20.58
C SER A 316 0.83 -9.93 -21.97
N GLN A 317 -0.04 -9.57 -22.91
CA GLN A 317 0.01 -10.07 -24.29
C GLN A 317 1.30 -9.65 -25.00
N ALA A 318 1.74 -8.40 -24.82
CA ALA A 318 2.97 -7.89 -25.41
C ALA A 318 4.19 -8.67 -24.91
N ASN A 319 4.31 -8.88 -23.60
CA ASN A 319 5.36 -9.70 -23.00
C ASN A 319 5.28 -11.16 -23.44
N HIS A 320 4.08 -11.72 -23.54
CA HIS A 320 3.90 -13.10 -23.96
C HIS A 320 4.35 -13.34 -25.40
N LYS A 321 4.04 -12.41 -26.32
CA LYS A 321 4.54 -12.42 -27.70
C LYS A 321 6.07 -12.36 -27.79
N LYS A 322 6.72 -11.76 -26.78
CA LYS A 322 8.18 -11.71 -26.65
C LYS A 322 8.79 -12.94 -25.96
N GLY A 323 7.99 -13.96 -25.67
CA GLY A 323 8.45 -15.24 -25.10
C GLY A 323 8.31 -15.38 -23.59
N ILE A 324 7.76 -14.38 -22.88
CA ILE A 324 7.48 -14.51 -21.44
C ILE A 324 6.29 -15.45 -21.24
N SER A 325 6.52 -16.60 -20.62
CA SER A 325 5.47 -17.60 -20.39
C SER A 325 4.51 -17.16 -19.28
N TYR A 326 3.24 -17.54 -19.40
CA TYR A 326 2.33 -17.48 -18.25
C TYR A 326 2.71 -18.52 -17.21
N SER A 327 2.56 -18.17 -15.94
CA SER A 327 2.72 -19.09 -14.82
C SER A 327 1.69 -20.22 -14.87
N ARG A 328 2.05 -21.38 -14.31
CA ARG A 328 1.14 -22.51 -14.18
C ARG A 328 0.11 -22.25 -13.07
N SER A 329 -1.15 -22.61 -13.32
CA SER A 329 -2.24 -22.37 -12.38
C SER A 329 -2.14 -23.18 -11.08
N TRP A 330 -1.67 -24.43 -11.13
CA TRP A 330 -1.67 -25.30 -9.95
C TRP A 330 -0.71 -24.84 -8.83
N PRO A 331 0.57 -24.50 -9.11
CA PRO A 331 1.44 -23.89 -8.11
C PRO A 331 0.86 -22.59 -7.52
N PHE A 332 0.27 -21.75 -8.38
CA PHE A 332 -0.38 -20.52 -7.95
C PHE A 332 -1.54 -20.80 -6.97
N ILE A 333 -2.43 -21.74 -7.27
CA ILE A 333 -3.55 -22.09 -6.39
C ILE A 333 -3.06 -22.61 -5.04
N LYS A 334 -2.00 -23.42 -5.02
CA LYS A 334 -1.40 -23.92 -3.78
C LYS A 334 -0.84 -22.77 -2.93
N ASP A 335 -0.08 -21.86 -3.55
CA ASP A 335 0.48 -20.70 -2.85
C ASP A 335 -0.62 -19.75 -2.36
N LEU A 336 -1.68 -19.54 -3.16
CA LEU A 336 -2.84 -18.71 -2.81
C LEU A 336 -3.58 -19.28 -1.59
N TYR A 337 -3.75 -20.61 -1.54
CA TYR A 337 -4.38 -21.27 -0.39
C TYR A 337 -3.56 -21.07 0.90
N CYS A 338 -2.23 -21.16 0.82
CA CYS A 338 -1.35 -20.86 1.94
C CYS A 338 -1.44 -19.38 2.36
N HIS A 339 -1.44 -18.47 1.39
CA HIS A 339 -1.51 -17.03 1.60
C HIS A 339 -2.80 -16.59 2.32
N ILE A 340 -3.96 -17.15 1.94
CA ILE A 340 -5.26 -16.80 2.55
C ILE A 340 -5.39 -17.31 4.00
N ARG A 341 -4.59 -18.31 4.41
CA ARG A 341 -4.65 -18.91 5.76
C ARG A 341 -3.67 -18.27 6.76
N GLN A 342 -2.78 -17.40 6.30
CA GLN A 342 -1.94 -16.54 7.14
C GLN A 342 -2.74 -15.32 7.60
#